data_AF-A0A918YHD3-F1
#
_entry.id   AF-A0A918YHD3-F1
#
_cell.length_a   1.000
_cell.length_b   1.000
_cell.length_c   1.000
_cell.angle_alpha   90.00
_cell.angle_beta   90.00
_cell.angle_gamma   90.00
#
_symmetry.space_group_name_H-M   'P 1'
#
loop_
_entity.id
_entity.type
_entity.pdbx_description
1 polymer ?
#
loop_
_entity_poly.entity_id
_entity_poly.type
_entity_poly.pdbx_seq_one_letter_code
_entity_poly.pdbx_strand_id
1 'polypeptide(L)' 'MVFEDAPAGLQAGRAAGMTTVALATTHRPDELDADLVVKDLSALSALVTDSGVEISVRR' A
#
# COMPACT_ATOMS: atom_id res chain seq x y z
N MET A 1 -4.97 -6.99 2.08
CA MET A 1 -4.28 -5.73 1.75
C MET A 1 -3.64 -5.84 0.39
N VAL A 2 -3.57 -4.76 -0.37
CA VAL A 2 -2.83 -4.66 -1.63
C VAL A 2 -1.83 -3.50 -1.56
N PHE A 3 -0.68 -3.69 -2.20
CA PHE A 3 0.29 -2.63 -2.49
C PHE A 3 0.24 -2.39 -3.99
N GLU A 4 -0.03 -1.16 -4.39
CA GLU A 4 -0.18 -0.79 -5.80
C GLU A 4 0.41 0.58 -6.05
N ASP A 5 0.93 0.80 -7.26
CA ASP A 5 1.50 2.08 -7.67
C ASP A 5 0.71 2.73 -8.80
N ALA A 6 -0.41 2.12 -9.21
CA ALA A 6 -1.31 2.60 -10.26
C ALA A 6 -2.75 2.82 -9.76
N PRO A 7 -3.45 3.88 -10.23
CA PRO A 7 -4.84 4.15 -9.84
C PRO A 7 -5.81 3.00 -10.12
N ALA A 8 -5.68 2.33 -11.27
CA ALA A 8 -6.55 1.22 -11.64
C ALA A 8 -6.40 0.02 -10.68
N GLY A 9 -5.18 -0.28 -10.24
CA GLY A 9 -4.91 -1.33 -9.27
C GLY A 9 -5.48 -1.02 -7.88
N LEU A 10 -5.34 0.24 -7.43
CA LEU A 10 -5.94 0.71 -6.17
C LEU A 10 -7.46 0.64 -6.19
N GLN A 11 -8.09 1.04 -7.30
CA GLN A 11 -9.54 0.92 -7.50
C GLN A 11 -9.99 -0.54 -7.45
N ALA A 12 -9.27 -1.44 -8.10
CA ALA A 12 -9.56 -2.87 -8.06
C ALA A 12 -9.43 -3.45 -6.64
N GLY A 13 -8.35 -3.09 -5.92
CA GLY A 13 -8.14 -3.52 -4.54
C GLY A 13 -9.24 -3.06 -3.59
N ARG A 14 -9.68 -1.80 -3.73
CA ARG A 14 -10.81 -1.26 -2.97
C ARG A 14 -12.11 -1.97 -3.32
N ALA A 15 -12.39 -2.20 -4.60
CA ALA A 15 -13.57 -2.95 -5.05
C ALA A 15 -13.59 -4.40 -4.52
N ALA A 16 -12.41 -4.99 -4.30
CA ALA A 16 -12.25 -6.30 -3.66
C ALA A 16 -12.34 -6.26 -2.12
N GLY A 17 -12.59 -5.09 -1.50
CA GLY A 17 -12.69 -4.94 -0.06
C GLY A 17 -11.34 -5.01 0.68
N MET A 18 -10.23 -4.77 -0.01
CA MET A 18 -8.89 -4.80 0.58
C MET A 18 -8.51 -3.41 1.12
N THR A 19 -7.75 -3.36 2.22
CA THR A 19 -6.94 -2.18 2.55
C THR A 19 -5.92 -1.93 1.45
N THR A 20 -5.82 -0.69 1.01
CA THR A 20 -4.99 -0.23 -0.11
C THR A 20 -3.81 0.59 0.41
N VAL A 21 -2.60 0.23 -0.02
CA VAL A 21 -1.38 1.01 0.23
C VAL A 21 -0.78 1.42 -1.10
N ALA A 22 -0.75 2.73 -1.36
CA ALA A 22 -0.17 3.29 -2.57
C ALA A 22 1.34 3.47 -2.43
N LEU A 23 2.09 3.03 -3.45
CA LEU A 23 3.52 3.29 -3.61
C LEU A 23 3.69 4.43 -4.63
N ALA A 24 4.18 5.58 -4.21
CA ALA A 24 4.41 6.74 -5.07
C ALA A 24 5.72 6.61 -5.89
N THR A 25 5.91 5.43 -6.51
CA THR A 25 7.09 5.09 -7.33
C THR A 25 6.88 5.40 -8.80
N THR A 26 5.66 5.18 -9.33
CA THR A 26 5.31 5.39 -10.74
C THR A 26 4.44 6.62 -10.93
N HIS A 27 3.38 6.78 -10.12
CA HIS A 27 2.49 7.94 -10.14
C HIS A 27 2.77 8.87 -8.97
N ARG A 28 2.41 10.15 -9.12
CA ARG A 28 2.58 11.14 -8.07
C ARG A 28 1.58 10.86 -6.93
N PRO A 29 1.91 11.23 -5.68
CA PRO A 29 1.02 10.98 -4.53
C PRO A 29 -0.39 11.55 -4.69
N ASP A 30 -0.56 12.68 -5.39
CA ASP A 30 -1.85 13.33 -5.64
C ASP A 30 -2.73 12.59 -6.67
N GLU A 31 -2.16 11.62 -7.39
CA GLU A 31 -2.86 10.78 -8.36
C GLU A 31 -3.33 9.44 -7.74
N LEU A 32 -2.97 9.18 -6.47
CA LEU A 32 -3.18 7.89 -5.80
C LEU A 32 -4.18 8.03 -4.65
N ASP A 33 -5.37 7.42 -4.80
CA ASP A 33 -6.38 7.32 -3.75
C ASP A 33 -6.28 5.96 -3.03
N ALA A 34 -5.67 5.96 -1.85
CA ALA A 34 -5.45 4.78 -1.01
C ALA A 34 -5.58 5.11 0.48
N ASP A 35 -5.73 4.06 1.31
CA ASP A 35 -5.81 4.22 2.77
C ASP A 35 -4.48 4.74 3.37
N LEU A 36 -3.37 4.45 2.70
CA LEU A 36 -2.03 4.96 3.02
C LEU A 36 -1.25 5.19 1.73
N VAL A 37 -0.59 6.34 1.61
CA VAL A 37 0.35 6.63 0.51
C VAL A 37 1.75 6.74 1.09
N VAL A 38 2.69 5.94 0.57
CA VAL A 38 4.12 5.99 0.95
C VAL A 38 4.99 6.16 -0.29
N LYS A 39 6.21 6.65 -0.09
CA LYS A 39 7.18 6.84 -1.18
C LYS A 39 7.46 5.52 -1.92
N ASP A 40 7.82 4.49 -1.17
CA ASP A 40 8.17 3.15 -1.65
C ASP A 40 8.16 2.18 -0.46
N LEU A 41 8.48 0.90 -0.69
CA LEU A 41 8.48 -0.13 0.36
C LEU A 41 9.52 0.10 1.47
N SER A 42 10.54 0.93 1.25
CA SER A 42 11.51 1.26 2.31
C SER A 42 10.91 2.10 3.44
N ALA A 43 9.73 2.70 3.23
CA ALA A 43 8.98 3.39 4.28
C ALA A 43 8.22 2.42 5.22
N LEU A 44 8.29 1.11 4.97
CA LEU A 44 7.53 0.10 5.70
C LEU A 44 8.44 -0.97 6.34
N SER A 45 7.98 -1.52 7.45
CA SER A 45 8.53 -2.71 8.08
C SER A 45 7.50 -3.84 7.98
N ALA A 46 7.99 -5.06 7.70
CA ALA A 46 7.20 -6.28 7.73
C ALA A 46 7.80 -7.23 8.76
N LEU A 47 6.95 -7.80 9.62
CA LEU A 47 7.30 -8.84 10.58
C LEU A 47 6.46 -10.08 10.30
N VAL A 48 7.11 -11.21 10.06
CA VAL A 48 6.43 -12.50 9.93
C VAL A 48 6.15 -13.05 11.33
N THR A 49 4.91 -13.43 11.57
CA THR A 49 4.43 -14.05 12.80
C THR A 49 3.79 -15.39 12.48
N ASP A 50 3.48 -16.19 13.50
CA ASP A 50 2.79 -17.48 13.31
C ASP A 50 1.38 -17.32 12.71
N SER A 51 0.80 -16.12 12.82
CA SER A 51 -0.54 -15.78 12.31
C SER A 51 -0.54 -15.03 10.97
N GLY A 52 0.64 -14.65 10.45
CA GLY A 52 0.75 -13.98 9.16
C GLY A 52 1.88 -12.96 9.08
N VAL A 53 1.59 -11.79 8.50
CA VAL A 53 2.55 -10.70 8.33
C VAL A 53 1.96 -9.43 8.91
N GLU A 54 2.67 -8.82 9.85
CA GLU A 54 2.36 -7.49 10.39
C GLU A 54 3.12 -6.42 9.61
N ILE A 55 2.41 -5.37 9.19
CA ILE A 55 2.97 -4.24 8.43
C ILE A 55 2.88 -2.98 9.28
N SER A 56 3.96 -2.21 9.35
CA SER A 56 4.02 -0.92 10.05
C SER A 56 4.83 0.12 9.28
N VAL A 57 4.54 1.40 9.52
CA VAL A 57 5.30 2.53 8.95
C VAL A 57 6.61 2.69 9.72
N ARG A 58 7.73 2.81 8.99
CA ARG A 58 9.02 3.18 9.57
C ARG A 58 9.02 4.68 9.90
N ARG A 59 9.43 5.00 11.13
CA ARG A 59 9.68 6.39 11.55
C ARG A 59 11.09 6.82 11.16
#